data_AF-A0A1A8P536-F1
#
_entry.id   AF-A0A1A8P536-F1
#
_cell.length_a   1.000
_cell.length_b   1.000
_cell.length_c   1.000
_cell.angle_alpha   90.00
_cell.angle_beta   90.00
_cell.angle_gamma   90.00
#
_symmetry.space_group_name_H-M   'P 1'
#
loop_
_entity.id
_entity.type
_entity.pdbx_description
1 polymer ?
#
loop_
_entity_poly.entity_id
_entity_poly.type
_entity_poly.pdbx_seq_one_letter_code
_entity_poly.pdbx_strand_id
1 'polypeptide(L)'
;SQQAIQRCDYDPCREDQTPCLTLSAATGCSCPGFTLDSDIPEAPKLKSVSYNGSGVVVRWCAPYSQVTTYVVAVEGREDELVLEETRRSGIVQDMDHRAKVCVFAVNSAGKSDRSCMMYRPVDNWLPLTSGLIGGAVGLLLLLLLVGLLWRRRRQKDIETRNV
;
A
#
# COMPACT_ATOMS: atom_id res chain seq x y z
N SER A 1 -6.21 38.13 33.57
CA SER A 1 -5.72 37.98 32.18
C SER A 1 -5.90 36.52 31.78
N GLN A 2 -6.80 36.21 30.85
CA GLN A 2 -6.88 34.85 30.29
C GLN A 2 -5.66 34.64 29.40
N GLN A 3 -4.63 33.99 29.93
CA GLN A 3 -3.45 33.63 29.16
C GLN A 3 -3.86 32.54 28.17
N ALA A 4 -3.92 32.87 26.88
CA ALA A 4 -4.22 31.90 25.85
C ALA A 4 -3.14 30.80 25.88
N ILE A 5 -3.56 29.55 26.12
CA ILE A 5 -2.65 28.41 26.11
C ILE A 5 -2.15 28.22 24.68
N GLN A 6 -0.88 28.53 24.44
CA GLN A 6 -0.24 28.31 23.14
C GLN A 6 -0.01 26.81 22.94
N ARG A 7 -0.58 26.23 21.88
CA ARG A 7 -0.33 24.83 21.52
C ARG A 7 1.00 24.66 20.80
N CYS A 8 1.62 23.50 20.99
CA CYS A 8 2.82 23.13 20.25
C CYS A 8 2.50 22.93 18.76
N ASP A 9 3.43 23.35 17.89
CA ASP A 9 3.39 23.04 16.45
C ASP A 9 3.82 21.60 16.21
N TYR A 10 2.91 20.68 16.54
CA TYR A 10 3.09 19.25 16.41
C TYR A 10 1.94 18.67 15.58
N ASP A 11 2.27 17.99 14.48
CA ASP A 11 1.31 17.31 13.62
C ASP A 11 1.44 15.79 13.79
N PRO A 12 0.49 15.09 14.41
CA PRO A 12 0.62 13.64 14.63
C PRO A 12 0.90 12.81 13.38
N CYS A 13 0.62 13.31 12.17
CA CYS A 13 0.84 12.60 10.90
C CYS A 13 2.19 12.93 10.22
N ARG A 14 2.94 13.93 10.70
CA ARG A 14 4.21 14.35 10.09
C ARG A 14 5.37 13.48 10.56
N GLU A 15 6.11 12.93 9.60
CA GLU A 15 7.28 12.09 9.82
C GLU A 15 8.51 12.93 10.21
N ASP A 16 9.42 12.32 10.99
CA ASP A 16 10.75 12.84 11.34
C ASP A 16 10.73 14.26 11.98
N GLN A 17 9.64 14.60 12.68
CA GLN A 17 9.54 15.85 13.42
C GLN A 17 9.96 15.70 14.89
N THR A 18 10.25 16.82 15.53
CA THR A 18 10.50 16.88 16.97
C THR A 18 9.28 16.40 17.78
N PRO A 19 9.44 15.46 18.73
CA PRO A 19 8.36 15.02 19.61
C PRO A 19 7.72 16.17 20.37
N CYS A 20 6.40 16.09 20.60
CA CYS A 20 5.66 17.18 21.24
C CYS A 20 6.20 17.52 22.63
N LEU A 21 6.54 16.50 23.45
CA LEU A 21 7.08 16.71 24.79
C LEU A 21 8.40 17.51 24.75
N THR A 22 9.24 17.27 23.75
CA THR A 22 10.47 18.03 23.52
C THR A 22 10.16 19.48 23.12
N LEU A 23 9.16 19.71 22.26
CA LEU A 23 8.70 21.06 21.91
C LEU A 23 8.14 21.81 23.13
N SER A 24 7.36 21.13 23.96
CA SER A 24 6.77 21.66 25.18
C SER A 24 7.86 22.05 26.18
N ALA A 25 8.85 21.19 26.40
CA ALA A 25 9.98 21.48 27.28
C ALA A 25 10.82 22.67 26.79
N ALA A 26 11.02 22.80 25.48
CA ALA A 26 11.84 23.86 24.89
C ALA A 26 11.14 25.23 24.84
N THR A 27 9.82 25.26 24.65
CA THR A 27 9.07 26.50 24.33
C THR A 27 7.98 26.86 25.33
N GLY A 28 7.63 25.97 26.26
CA GLY A 28 6.52 26.15 27.19
C GLY A 28 5.13 25.99 26.55
N CYS A 29 5.05 25.54 25.29
CA CYS A 29 3.79 25.24 24.63
C CYS A 29 3.08 24.03 25.26
N SER A 30 1.76 23.93 25.08
CA SER A 30 0.96 22.82 25.57
C SER A 30 0.72 21.79 24.47
N CYS A 31 1.06 20.53 24.77
CA CYS A 31 0.73 19.39 23.93
C CYS A 31 -0.71 18.92 24.17
N PRO A 32 -1.44 18.47 23.13
CA PRO A 32 -2.78 17.92 23.31
C PRO A 32 -2.70 16.60 24.08
N GLY A 33 -3.36 16.54 25.24
CA GLY A 33 -3.77 15.32 25.96
C GLY A 33 -2.86 14.08 25.81
N PHE A 34 -1.59 14.18 26.22
CA PHE A 34 -0.69 13.03 26.25
C PHE A 34 -0.95 12.17 27.49
N THR A 35 -1.19 10.88 27.30
CA THR A 35 -1.13 9.91 28.41
C THR A 35 0.30 9.79 28.95
N LEU A 36 0.43 9.38 30.21
CA LEU A 36 1.73 9.22 30.86
C LEU A 36 2.44 7.98 30.29
N ASP A 37 3.76 7.89 30.49
CA ASP A 37 4.54 6.70 30.08
C ASP A 37 4.10 5.42 30.82
N SER A 38 3.47 5.58 31.98
CA SER A 38 2.90 4.50 32.78
C SER A 38 1.59 3.95 32.22
N ASP A 39 0.99 4.63 31.24
CA ASP A 39 -0.26 4.23 30.62
C ASP A 39 0.05 3.55 29.28
N ILE A 40 -0.64 2.46 28.98
CA ILE A 40 -0.54 1.81 27.66
C ILE A 40 -0.97 2.82 26.59
N PRO A 41 -0.23 2.98 25.48
CA PRO A 41 -0.56 3.96 24.46
C PRO A 41 -1.91 3.66 23.80
N GLU A 42 -2.58 4.70 23.32
CA GLU A 42 -3.69 4.54 22.40
C GLU A 42 -3.21 3.97 21.05
N ALA A 43 -4.13 3.34 20.31
CA ALA A 43 -3.80 2.82 18.99
C ALA A 43 -3.44 3.95 18.01
N PRO A 44 -2.38 3.80 17.19
CA PRO A 44 -2.10 4.73 16.10
C PRO A 44 -3.26 4.82 15.11
N LYS A 45 -3.34 5.91 14.36
CA LYS A 45 -4.33 6.03 13.29
C LYS A 45 -3.74 5.61 11.95
N LEU A 46 -4.00 4.38 11.53
CA LEU A 46 -3.56 3.91 10.21
C LEU A 46 -4.22 4.72 9.09
N LYS A 47 -3.41 5.23 8.15
CA LYS A 47 -3.84 6.13 7.07
C LYS A 47 -3.89 5.45 5.71
N SER A 48 -2.90 4.62 5.39
CA SER A 48 -2.81 3.96 4.09
C SER A 48 -1.90 2.75 4.14
N VAL A 49 -2.20 1.76 3.30
CA VAL A 49 -1.33 0.62 3.00
C VAL A 49 -1.30 0.47 1.48
N SER A 50 -0.20 0.89 0.85
CA SER A 50 -0.13 1.07 -0.62
C SER A 50 1.24 0.71 -1.17
N TYR A 51 1.29 0.08 -2.35
CA TYR A 51 2.54 -0.17 -3.05
C TYR A 51 3.10 1.11 -3.70
N ASN A 52 4.40 1.37 -3.58
CA ASN A 52 5.05 2.55 -4.18
C ASN A 52 6.04 2.23 -5.31
N GLY A 53 6.17 0.96 -5.71
CA GLY A 53 7.17 0.52 -6.69
C GLY A 53 8.33 -0.28 -6.10
N SER A 54 8.67 -0.09 -4.82
CA SER A 54 9.74 -0.81 -4.12
C SER A 54 9.29 -1.62 -2.91
N GLY A 55 8.04 -1.44 -2.46
CA GLY A 55 7.45 -2.18 -1.36
C GLY A 55 6.09 -1.64 -0.97
N VAL A 56 5.46 -2.27 0.02
CA VAL A 56 4.19 -1.82 0.57
C VAL A 56 4.45 -0.80 1.66
N VAL A 57 4.10 0.46 1.37
CA VAL A 57 4.22 1.58 2.30
C VAL A 57 2.99 1.62 3.20
N VAL A 58 3.25 1.50 4.50
CA VAL A 58 2.29 1.63 5.58
C VAL A 58 2.45 3.01 6.16
N ARG A 59 1.39 3.83 6.25
CA ARG A 59 1.44 5.17 6.85
C ARG A 59 0.41 5.32 7.96
N TRP A 60 0.77 6.01 9.05
CA TRP A 60 -0.11 6.27 10.20
C TRP A 60 0.12 7.67 10.78
N CYS A 61 -0.78 8.07 11.67
CA CYS A 61 -0.57 9.19 12.58
C CYS A 61 -0.37 8.66 14.00
N ALA A 62 0.48 9.32 14.77
CA ALA A 62 0.70 9.03 16.18
C ALA A 62 -0.59 9.21 17.00
N PRO A 63 -0.77 8.39 18.05
CA PRO A 63 -1.74 8.69 19.10
C PRO A 63 -1.29 9.90 19.94
N TYR A 64 -2.19 10.43 20.76
CA TYR A 64 -1.84 11.38 21.82
C TYR A 64 -1.41 10.62 23.08
N SER A 65 -0.35 9.84 22.95
CA SER A 65 0.22 9.02 24.01
C SER A 65 1.74 9.11 23.97
N GLN A 66 2.40 8.80 25.09
CA GLN A 66 3.85 8.62 25.08
C GLN A 66 4.17 7.32 24.33
N VAL A 67 4.98 7.42 23.27
CA VAL A 67 5.34 6.30 22.39
C VAL A 67 6.85 6.32 22.21
N THR A 68 7.51 5.18 22.41
CA THR A 68 8.94 5.01 22.17
C THR A 68 9.21 4.35 20.82
N THR A 69 8.33 3.43 20.39
CA THR A 69 8.45 2.74 19.10
C THR A 69 7.08 2.42 18.50
N TYR A 70 7.08 2.20 17.18
CA TYR A 70 5.96 1.60 16.46
C TYR A 70 6.32 0.21 16.00
N VAL A 71 5.30 -0.65 15.93
CA VAL A 71 5.43 -2.00 15.40
C VAL A 71 4.45 -2.17 14.25
N VAL A 72 4.93 -2.65 13.11
CA VAL A 72 4.11 -3.03 11.97
C VAL A 72 4.12 -4.55 11.83
N ALA A 73 2.94 -5.17 11.87
CA ALA A 73 2.77 -6.60 11.73
C ALA A 73 1.88 -6.94 10.53
N VAL A 74 2.19 -8.05 9.87
CA VAL A 74 1.39 -8.58 8.76
C VAL A 74 0.80 -9.91 9.19
N GLU A 75 -0.51 -10.08 8.99
CA GLU A 75 -1.19 -11.34 9.29
C GLU A 75 -0.57 -12.50 8.49
N GLY A 76 -0.15 -13.54 9.21
CA GLY A 76 0.52 -14.72 8.62
C GLY A 76 2.04 -14.62 8.53
N ARG A 77 2.67 -13.54 9.02
CA ARG A 77 4.13 -13.43 9.18
C ARG A 77 4.51 -13.43 10.64
N GLU A 78 5.64 -14.05 10.97
CA GLU A 78 6.22 -14.02 12.31
C GLU A 78 7.03 -12.74 12.56
N ASP A 79 7.67 -12.22 11.51
CA ASP A 79 8.49 -11.01 11.61
C ASP A 79 7.65 -9.74 11.75
N GLU A 80 8.02 -8.90 12.72
CA GLU A 80 7.48 -7.56 12.90
C GLU A 80 8.52 -6.50 12.53
N LEU A 81 8.08 -5.42 11.89
CA LEU A 81 8.93 -4.26 11.62
C LEU A 81 8.81 -3.26 12.77
N VAL A 82 9.92 -3.04 13.49
CA VAL A 82 10.00 -2.07 14.60
C VAL A 82 10.62 -0.76 14.09
N LEU A 83 9.99 0.36 14.44
CA LEU A 83 10.33 1.70 13.95
C LEU A 83 10.37 2.69 15.12
N GLU A 84 11.21 3.71 14.99
CA GLU A 84 11.37 4.76 16.02
C GLU A 84 10.12 5.64 16.17
N GLU A 85 9.99 6.32 17.32
CA GLU A 85 8.85 7.19 17.67
C GLU A 85 8.57 8.34 16.70
N THR A 86 9.56 8.76 15.92
CA THR A 86 9.45 9.86 14.95
C THR A 86 8.87 9.40 13.60
N ARG A 87 8.81 8.09 13.36
CA ARG A 87 8.35 7.51 12.10
C ARG A 87 6.83 7.56 11.98
N ARG A 88 6.36 7.87 10.78
CA ARG A 88 4.94 7.84 10.38
C ARG A 88 4.71 6.96 9.16
N SER A 89 5.77 6.34 8.66
CA SER A 89 5.70 5.33 7.63
C SER A 89 6.71 4.20 7.83
N GLY A 90 6.38 3.04 7.25
CA GLY A 90 7.22 1.85 7.21
C GLY A 90 7.04 1.13 5.87
N ILE A 91 8.07 0.40 5.43
CA ILE A 91 8.04 -0.35 4.17
C ILE A 91 8.09 -1.83 4.50
N VAL A 92 7.03 -2.54 4.09
CA VAL A 92 6.97 -4.00 4.14
C VAL A 92 7.34 -4.56 2.77
N GLN A 93 8.34 -5.44 2.75
CA GLN A 93 8.81 -6.11 1.54
C GLN A 93 8.01 -7.38 1.24
N ASP A 94 8.09 -7.86 0.00
CA ASP A 94 7.59 -9.17 -0.43
C ASP A 94 6.09 -9.40 -0.17
N MET A 95 5.25 -8.37 -0.24
CA MET A 95 3.79 -8.48 -0.15
C MET A 95 3.15 -8.52 -1.55
N ASP A 96 3.03 -9.71 -2.10
CA ASP A 96 2.45 -10.00 -3.42
C ASP A 96 0.96 -10.38 -3.38
N HIS A 97 0.42 -10.66 -2.19
CA HIS A 97 -0.95 -11.10 -1.99
C HIS A 97 -1.73 -10.19 -1.02
N ARG A 98 -3.05 -10.40 -0.99
CA ARG A 98 -3.94 -9.72 -0.04
C ARG A 98 -3.60 -10.13 1.39
N ALA A 99 -3.25 -9.17 2.24
CA ALA A 99 -2.93 -9.41 3.64
C ALA A 99 -3.44 -8.27 4.55
N LYS A 100 -3.75 -8.58 5.81
CA LYS A 100 -4.07 -7.56 6.82
C LYS A 100 -2.77 -7.03 7.41
N VAL A 101 -2.60 -5.72 7.37
CA VAL A 101 -1.46 -5.03 7.97
C VAL A 101 -1.95 -4.21 9.15
N CYS A 102 -1.26 -4.33 10.27
CA CYS A 102 -1.61 -3.67 11.53
C CYS A 102 -0.42 -2.87 12.06
N VAL A 103 -0.71 -1.74 12.69
CA VAL A 103 0.28 -0.90 13.38
C VAL A 103 -0.10 -0.77 14.86
N PHE A 104 0.92 -0.81 15.71
CA PHE A 104 0.84 -0.65 17.15
C PHE A 104 1.76 0.47 17.61
N ALA A 105 1.39 1.16 18.68
CA ALA A 105 2.27 2.02 19.46
C ALA A 105 2.79 1.25 20.68
N VAL A 106 4.04 1.51 21.07
CA VAL A 106 4.68 0.84 22.21
C VAL A 106 5.38 1.89 23.08
N ASN A 107 5.29 1.71 24.39
CA ASN A 107 6.07 2.42 25.39
C ASN A 107 6.47 1.47 26.54
N SER A 108 6.94 2.02 27.67
CA SER A 108 7.37 1.21 28.82
C SER A 108 6.23 0.46 29.51
N ALA A 109 5.00 0.97 29.44
CA ALA A 109 3.80 0.31 29.97
C ALA A 109 3.30 -0.84 29.10
N GLY A 110 3.56 -0.82 27.78
CA GLY A 110 3.28 -1.95 26.90
C GLY A 110 2.93 -1.56 25.45
N LYS A 111 2.32 -2.53 24.76
CA LYS A 111 1.86 -2.43 23.36
C LYS A 111 0.37 -2.05 23.33
N SER A 112 0.03 -1.07 22.51
CA SER A 112 -1.34 -0.58 22.32
C SER A 112 -2.25 -1.63 21.65
N ASP A 113 -3.54 -1.31 21.58
CA ASP A 113 -4.41 -1.93 20.58
C ASP A 113 -3.92 -1.66 19.13
N ARG A 114 -4.40 -2.47 18.20
CA ARG A 114 -3.99 -2.42 16.79
C ARG A 114 -4.89 -1.56 15.92
N SER A 115 -4.28 -0.84 14.99
CA SER A 115 -4.97 -0.21 13.86
C SER A 115 -4.62 -0.93 12.58
N CYS A 116 -5.63 -1.50 11.89
CA CYS A 116 -5.40 -2.42 10.77
C CYS A 116 -6.10 -1.99 9.48
N MET A 117 -5.50 -2.36 8.34
CA MET A 117 -6.07 -2.18 7.00
C MET A 117 -5.70 -3.36 6.11
N MET A 118 -6.61 -3.74 5.22
CA MET A 118 -6.33 -4.77 4.22
C MET A 118 -5.55 -4.18 3.05
N TYR A 119 -4.33 -4.69 2.84
CA TYR A 119 -3.61 -4.48 1.59
C TYR A 119 -4.28 -5.30 0.48
N ARG A 120 -4.43 -4.67 -0.68
CA ARG A 120 -4.87 -5.33 -1.91
C ARG A 120 -3.88 -4.94 -3.01
N PRO A 121 -3.13 -5.91 -3.56
CA PRO A 121 -2.36 -5.67 -4.76
C PRO A 121 -3.26 -5.11 -5.86
N VAL A 122 -2.75 -4.19 -6.67
CA VAL A 122 -3.47 -3.77 -7.87
C VAL A 122 -3.31 -4.90 -8.89
N ASP A 123 -4.42 -5.55 -9.23
CA ASP A 123 -4.44 -6.61 -10.23
C ASP A 123 -4.06 -6.03 -11.60
N ASN A 124 -2.81 -6.19 -12.02
CA ASN A 124 -2.33 -5.67 -13.31
C ASN A 124 -2.71 -6.59 -14.50
N TRP A 125 -3.86 -7.27 -14.44
CA TRP A 125 -4.27 -8.31 -15.39
C TRP A 125 -4.74 -7.78 -16.77
N LEU A 126 -4.49 -6.51 -17.08
CA LEU A 126 -4.87 -5.87 -18.34
C LEU A 126 -3.58 -5.33 -19.00
N PRO A 127 -2.89 -6.13 -19.85
CA PRO A 127 -3.26 -6.16 -21.25
C PRO A 127 -2.91 -7.48 -21.98
N LEU A 128 -3.25 -8.66 -21.45
CA LEU A 128 -3.06 -9.91 -22.22
C LEU A 128 -4.18 -10.17 -23.24
N THR A 129 -5.26 -9.39 -23.19
CA THR A 129 -6.42 -9.58 -24.08
C THR A 129 -6.32 -8.82 -25.40
N SER A 130 -5.45 -7.81 -25.54
CA SER A 130 -5.34 -7.05 -26.80
C SER A 130 -4.55 -7.79 -27.88
N GLY A 131 -3.58 -8.63 -27.51
CA GLY A 131 -2.80 -9.44 -28.46
C GLY A 131 -3.53 -10.69 -28.96
N LEU A 132 -4.28 -11.36 -28.08
CA LEU A 132 -4.99 -12.61 -28.41
C LEU A 132 -6.13 -12.40 -29.42
N ILE A 133 -6.85 -11.28 -29.31
CA ILE A 133 -7.96 -10.95 -30.22
C ILE A 133 -7.41 -10.57 -31.60
N GLY A 134 -6.35 -9.78 -31.67
CA GLY A 134 -5.71 -9.41 -32.94
C GLY A 134 -5.09 -10.60 -33.67
N GLY A 135 -4.43 -11.50 -32.94
CA GLY A 135 -3.83 -12.71 -33.49
C GLY A 135 -4.86 -13.70 -34.05
N ALA A 136 -5.95 -13.94 -33.32
CA ALA A 136 -7.01 -14.86 -33.75
C ALA A 136 -7.74 -14.36 -35.02
N VAL A 137 -8.05 -13.06 -35.09
CA VAL A 137 -8.68 -12.46 -36.28
C VAL A 137 -7.73 -12.49 -37.49
N GLY A 138 -6.45 -12.19 -37.29
CA GLY A 138 -5.44 -12.27 -38.35
C GLY A 138 -5.28 -13.69 -38.91
N LEU A 139 -5.21 -14.70 -38.05
CA LEU A 139 -5.12 -16.10 -38.45
C LEU A 139 -6.36 -16.55 -39.26
N LEU A 140 -7.56 -16.14 -38.82
CA LEU A 140 -8.82 -16.45 -39.50
C LEU A 140 -8.86 -15.88 -40.92
N LEU A 141 -8.46 -14.62 -41.10
CA LEU A 141 -8.40 -13.97 -42.41
C LEU A 141 -7.40 -14.66 -43.35
N LEU A 142 -6.25 -15.09 -42.82
CA LEU A 142 -5.26 -15.84 -43.60
C LEU A 142 -5.81 -17.19 -44.07
N LEU A 143 -6.50 -17.94 -43.21
CA LEU A 143 -7.10 -19.22 -43.59
C LEU A 143 -8.19 -19.06 -44.65
N LEU A 144 -9.01 -18.02 -44.57
CA LEU A 144 -10.02 -17.71 -45.60
C LEU A 144 -9.38 -17.37 -46.95
N LEU A 145 -8.30 -16.57 -46.96
CA LEU A 145 -7.57 -16.25 -48.19
C LEU A 145 -6.95 -17.50 -48.83
N VAL A 146 -6.29 -18.35 -48.03
CA VAL A 146 -5.73 -19.62 -48.53
C VAL A 146 -6.84 -20.50 -49.12
N GLY A 147 -7.98 -20.64 -48.42
CA GLY A 147 -9.13 -21.41 -48.91
C GLY A 147 -9.69 -20.89 -50.24
N LEU A 148 -9.83 -19.57 -50.39
CA LEU A 148 -10.30 -18.95 -51.64
C LEU A 148 -9.32 -19.14 -52.79
N LEU A 149 -8.02 -18.97 -52.54
CA LEU A 149 -6.97 -19.22 -53.54
C LEU A 149 -6.97 -20.69 -53.98
N TRP A 150 -7.17 -21.62 -53.04
CA TRP A 150 -7.19 -23.05 -53.34
C TRP A 150 -8.41 -23.44 -54.19
N ARG A 151 -9.59 -22.89 -53.89
CA ARG A 151 -10.80 -23.07 -54.71
C ARG A 151 -10.62 -22.54 -56.12
N ARG A 152 -10.04 -21.34 -56.27
CA ARG A 152 -9.77 -20.75 -57.60
C ARG A 152 -8.81 -21.59 -58.42
N ARG A 153 -7.73 -22.13 -57.81
CA ARG A 153 -6.80 -23.04 -58.50
C ARG A 153 -7.50 -24.31 -58.98
N ARG A 154 -8.29 -24.97 -58.11
CA ARG A 154 -9.05 -26.17 -58.50
C ARG A 154 -10.04 -25.91 -59.63
N GLN A 155 -10.72 -24.77 -59.64
CA GLN A 155 -11.63 -24.42 -60.73
C GLN A 155 -10.87 -24.27 -62.06
N LYS A 156 -9.71 -23.61 -62.06
CA LYS A 156 -8.85 -23.51 -63.24
C LYS A 156 -8.31 -24.88 -63.70
N ASP A 157 -7.93 -25.75 -62.77
CA ASP A 157 -7.44 -27.10 -63.08
C ASP A 157 -8.55 -28.01 -63.66
N ILE A 158 -9.82 -27.79 -63.26
CA ILE A 158 -10.98 -28.49 -63.83
C ILE A 158 -11.32 -27.93 -65.21
N GLU A 159 -11.25 -26.61 -65.39
CA GLU A 159 -11.52 -25.93 -66.66
C GLU A 159 -10.47 -26.28 -67.73
N THR A 160 -9.20 -26.42 -67.35
CA THR A 160 -8.11 -26.85 -68.26
C THR A 160 -8.11 -28.34 -68.57
N ARG A 161 -8.81 -29.18 -67.80
CA ARG A 161 -8.94 -30.63 -68.04
C ARG A 161 -10.14 -31.00 -68.92
N ASN A 162 -11.05 -30.04 -69.15
CA ASN A 162 -12.26 -30.22 -69.97
C ASN A 162 -12.11 -29.60 -71.39
N VAL A 163 -10.89 -29.24 -71.79
CA VAL A 163 -10.52 -28.76 -73.15
C VAL A 163 -9.66 -29.81 -73.83
#